data_AF-A0A2A5DDU0-F1
#
_entry.id   AF-A0A2A5DDU0-F1
#
_cell.length_a   1.000
_cell.length_b   1.000
_cell.length_c   1.000
_cell.angle_alpha   90.00
_cell.angle_beta   90.00
_cell.angle_gamma   90.00
#
_symmetry.space_group_name_H-M   'P 1'
#
loop_
_entity.id
_entity.type
_entity.pdbx_description
1 polymer ?
#
loop_
_entity_poly.entity_id
_entity_poly.type
_entity_poly.pdbx_seq_one_letter_code
_entity_poly.pdbx_strand_id
1 'polypeptide(L)'
;MSIVTVFTMPTMTSDMYNQSVKELENAGLGEPKGRLYHVSALQEDGSVIVTDVWESSELLDEFSKTLMPILEKIGVELVAPFVSPVINIIN
;
A
#
# COMPACT_ATOMS: atom_id res chain seq x y z
N MET A 1 14.15 5.17 -10.03
CA MET A 1 14.84 4.01 -9.41
C MET A 1 13.77 3.26 -8.66
N SER A 2 13.64 1.96 -8.89
CA SER A 2 12.59 1.18 -8.23
C SER A 2 12.80 1.12 -6.72
N ILE A 3 11.70 1.11 -5.98
CA ILE A 3 11.68 0.99 -4.52
C ILE A 3 10.78 -0.16 -4.10
N VAL A 4 11.11 -0.75 -2.95
CA VAL A 4 10.21 -1.64 -2.22
C VAL A 4 9.72 -0.89 -0.99
N THR A 5 8.43 -1.03 -0.71
CA THR A 5 7.83 -0.51 0.51
C THR A 5 7.18 -1.61 1.31
N VAL A 6 7.23 -1.47 2.64
CA VAL A 6 6.47 -2.32 3.56
C VAL A 6 5.66 -1.41 4.47
N PHE A 7 4.34 -1.49 4.33
CA PHE A 7 3.37 -0.79 5.16
C PHE A 7 2.87 -1.75 6.23
N THR A 8 3.21 -1.47 7.48
CA THR A 8 2.57 -2.11 8.64
C THR A 8 1.34 -1.28 8.99
N MET A 9 0.16 -1.89 9.11
CA MET A 9 -1.07 -1.16 9.45
C MET A 9 -1.71 -1.80 10.69
N PRO A 10 -1.31 -1.39 11.91
CA PRO A 10 -1.62 -2.10 13.16
C PRO A 10 -3.13 -2.25 13.43
N THR A 11 -3.93 -1.24 13.07
CA THR A 11 -5.38 -1.27 13.28
C THR A 11 -6.15 -1.83 12.09
N MET A 12 -5.49 -2.16 10.98
CA MET A 12 -6.17 -2.57 9.76
C MET A 12 -6.60 -4.03 9.82
N THR A 13 -7.91 -4.26 9.79
CA THR A 13 -8.52 -5.58 9.63
C THR A 13 -8.66 -5.96 8.15
N SER A 14 -8.95 -7.22 7.85
CA SER A 14 -9.26 -7.67 6.48
C SER A 14 -10.44 -6.92 5.86
N ASP A 15 -11.46 -6.58 6.64
CA ASP A 15 -12.64 -5.86 6.14
C ASP A 15 -12.29 -4.41 5.78
N MET A 16 -11.52 -3.73 6.63
CA MET A 16 -11.00 -2.38 6.36
C MET A 16 -10.10 -2.38 5.12
N TYR A 17 -9.24 -3.39 4.98
CA TYR A 17 -8.41 -3.56 3.79
C TYR A 17 -9.25 -3.76 2.52
N ASN A 18 -10.23 -4.66 2.54
CA ASN A 18 -11.11 -4.88 1.39
C ASN A 18 -11.93 -3.62 1.04
N GLN A 19 -12.30 -2.83 2.06
CA GLN A 19 -12.95 -1.54 1.84
C GLN A 19 -12.00 -0.52 1.19
N SER A 20 -10.75 -0.43 1.63
CA SER A 20 -9.77 0.49 1.03
C SER A 20 -9.48 0.15 -0.42
N VAL A 21 -9.37 -1.14 -0.76
CA VAL A 21 -9.21 -1.62 -2.14
C VAL A 21 -10.40 -1.19 -3.01
N LYS A 22 -11.64 -1.34 -2.54
CA LYS A 22 -12.84 -0.90 -3.26
C LYS A 22 -12.88 0.62 -3.48
N GLU A 23 -12.51 1.40 -2.46
CA GLU A 23 -12.45 2.87 -2.58
C GLU A 23 -11.37 3.29 -3.60
N LEU A 24 -10.22 2.61 -3.63
CA LEU A 24 -9.17 2.83 -4.64
C LEU A 24 -9.62 2.44 -6.05
N GLU A 25 -10.32 1.31 -6.22
CA GLU A 25 -10.89 0.90 -7.51
C GLU A 25 -11.89 1.94 -8.03
N ASN A 26 -12.78 2.43 -7.18
CA ASN A 26 -13.75 3.50 -7.52
C ASN A 26 -13.05 4.81 -7.92
N ALA A 27 -11.86 5.08 -7.36
CA ALA A 27 -11.03 6.21 -7.73
C ALA A 27 -10.18 5.97 -9.00
N GLY A 28 -10.29 4.80 -9.64
CA GLY A 28 -9.49 4.43 -10.82
C GLY A 28 -8.05 4.03 -10.49
N LEU A 29 -7.76 3.72 -9.22
CA LEU A 29 -6.43 3.38 -8.69
C LEU A 29 -6.36 1.95 -8.16
N GLY A 30 -7.22 1.04 -8.64
CA GLY A 30 -7.09 -0.41 -8.37
C GLY A 30 -5.76 -0.96 -8.89
N GLU A 31 -5.29 -0.42 -10.02
CA GLU A 31 -3.97 -0.68 -10.61
C GLU A 31 -3.23 0.65 -10.82
N PRO A 32 -2.64 1.23 -9.77
CA PRO A 32 -2.00 2.54 -9.84
C PRO A 32 -0.76 2.48 -10.73
N LYS A 33 -0.56 3.56 -11.51
CA LYS A 33 0.57 3.68 -12.43
C LYS A 33 1.90 3.47 -11.72
N GLY A 34 2.72 2.56 -12.25
CA GLY A 34 4.08 2.31 -11.77
C GLY A 34 4.19 1.39 -10.56
N ARG A 35 3.09 0.83 -10.05
CA ARG A 35 3.15 -0.29 -9.10
C ARG A 35 3.42 -1.58 -9.87
N LEU A 36 4.60 -2.14 -9.66
CA LEU A 36 5.08 -3.35 -10.33
C LEU A 36 4.58 -4.62 -9.67
N TYR A 37 4.45 -4.59 -8.34
CA TYR A 37 3.99 -5.72 -7.56
C TYR A 37 3.27 -5.23 -6.31
N HIS A 38 2.27 -5.98 -5.87
CA HIS A 38 1.48 -5.69 -4.69
C HIS A 38 1.16 -7.01 -3.99
N VAL A 39 1.47 -7.08 -2.70
CA VAL A 39 1.13 -8.21 -1.84
C VAL A 39 0.58 -7.69 -0.53
N SER A 40 -0.49 -8.30 -0.05
CA SER A 40 -0.97 -8.10 1.31
C SER A 40 -1.08 -9.45 2.02
N ALA A 41 -0.86 -9.43 3.34
CA ALA A 41 -0.95 -10.61 4.19
C ALA A 41 -1.51 -10.25 5.56
N LEU A 42 -2.13 -11.24 6.21
CA LEU A 42 -2.52 -11.16 7.61
C LEU A 42 -1.32 -11.52 8.49
N GLN A 43 -1.11 -10.71 9.53
CA GLN A 43 -0.18 -10.98 10.59
C GLN A 43 -0.84 -11.84 11.68
N GLU A 44 -0.04 -12.42 12.58
CA GLU A 44 -0.55 -13.28 13.67
C GLU A 44 -1.52 -12.55 14.61
N ASP A 45 -1.35 -11.24 14.77
CA ASP A 45 -2.22 -10.37 15.57
C ASP A 45 -3.51 -9.94 14.84
N GLY A 46 -3.72 -10.41 13.60
CA GLY A 46 -4.86 -10.09 12.77
C GLY A 46 -4.75 -8.77 12.02
N SER A 47 -3.67 -8.00 12.21
CA SER A 47 -3.40 -6.80 11.42
C SER A 47 -2.93 -7.16 10.01
N VAL A 48 -2.96 -6.18 9.09
CA VAL A 48 -2.54 -6.38 7.71
C VAL A 48 -1.19 -5.72 7.45
N ILE A 49 -0.33 -6.44 6.74
CA ILE A 49 0.89 -5.91 6.15
C ILE A 49 0.73 -5.84 4.63
N VAL A 50 1.22 -4.76 4.04
CA VAL A 50 1.22 -4.56 2.58
C VAL A 50 2.64 -4.31 2.11
N THR A 51 3.07 -5.03 1.08
CA THR A 51 4.34 -4.82 0.41
C THR A 51 4.10 -4.45 -1.04
N ASP A 52 4.65 -3.32 -1.46
CA ASP A 52 4.60 -2.88 -2.86
C ASP A 52 6.00 -2.75 -3.43
N VAL A 53 6.10 -2.98 -4.75
CA VAL A 53 7.26 -2.58 -5.54
C VAL A 53 6.82 -1.50 -6.51
N TRP A 54 7.50 -0.35 -6.48
CA TRP A 54 7.20 0.80 -7.33
C TRP A 54 8.35 1.09 -8.29
N GLU A 55 8.06 1.60 -9.48
CA GLU A 55 9.05 2.10 -10.44
C GLU A 55 9.84 3.30 -9.90
N SER A 56 9.22 4.12 -9.04
CA SER A 56 9.87 5.24 -8.37
C SER A 56 9.11 5.72 -7.12
N SER A 57 9.81 6.46 -6.25
CA SER A 57 9.22 7.12 -5.08
C SER A 57 8.17 8.16 -5.46
N GLU A 58 8.36 8.87 -6.58
CA GLU A 58 7.44 9.92 -7.02
C GLU A 58 6.07 9.36 -7.42
N LEU A 59 6.03 8.13 -7.97
CA LEU A 59 4.78 7.46 -8.32
C LEU A 59 4.04 6.96 -7.08
N LEU A 60 4.77 6.51 -6.06
CA LEU A 60 4.19 6.22 -4.75
C LEU A 60 3.64 7.51 -4.10
N ASP A 61 4.37 8.61 -4.15
CA ASP A 61 3.92 9.89 -3.59
C ASP A 61 2.63 10.38 -4.27
N GLU A 62 2.55 10.24 -5.60
CA GLU A 62 1.34 10.58 -6.35
C GLU A 62 0.15 9.70 -5.95
N PHE A 63 0.35 8.38 -5.85
CA PHE A 63 -0.68 7.45 -5.37
C PHE A 63 -1.13 7.74 -3.94
N SER A 64 -0.18 8.12 -3.08
CA SER A 64 -0.43 8.40 -1.65
C SER A 64 -1.40 9.56 -1.44
N LYS A 65 -1.50 10.52 -2.38
CA LYS A 65 -2.45 11.63 -2.32
C LYS A 65 -3.91 11.17 -2.27
N THR A 66 -4.22 10.02 -2.87
CA THR A 66 -5.56 9.42 -2.83
C THR A 66 -5.68 8.36 -1.74
N LEU A 67 -4.62 7.56 -1.53
CA LEU A 67 -4.62 6.50 -0.51
C LEU A 67 -4.80 7.06 0.90
N MET A 68 -4.03 8.09 1.26
CA MET A 68 -3.99 8.59 2.65
C MET A 68 -5.37 9.07 3.14
N PRO A 69 -6.13 9.89 2.39
CA PRO A 69 -7.50 10.24 2.78
C PRO A 69 -8.45 9.05 2.91
N ILE A 70 -8.28 8.00 2.10
CA ILE A 70 -9.09 6.77 2.21
C ILE A 70 -8.78 6.05 3.52
N LEU A 71 -7.51 5.86 3.84
CA LEU A 71 -7.06 5.20 5.07
C LEU A 71 -7.49 5.97 6.33
N GLU A 72 -7.39 7.30 6.30
CA GLU A 72 -7.88 8.17 7.39
C GLU A 72 -9.40 8.03 7.58
N LYS A 73 -10.19 8.04 6.50
CA LYS A 73 -11.65 7.92 6.54
C LYS A 73 -12.11 6.60 7.16
N ILE A 74 -11.38 5.51 6.92
CA ILE A 74 -11.70 4.19 7.48
C ILE A 74 -11.08 3.95 8.86
N GLY A 75 -10.32 4.91 9.41
CA GLY A 75 -9.76 4.85 10.76
C GLY A 75 -8.51 3.97 10.90
N VAL A 76 -7.72 3.80 9.82
CA VAL A 76 -6.43 3.11 9.91
C VAL A 76 -5.40 4.01 10.57
N GLU A 77 -4.65 3.45 11.52
CA GLU A 77 -3.49 4.11 12.12
C GLU A 77 -2.32 4.07 11.14
N LEU A 78 -1.82 5.25 10.79
CA LEU A 78 -0.77 5.43 9.81
C LEU A 78 0.59 5.49 10.50
N VAL A 79 1.46 4.52 10.19
CA VAL A 79 2.87 4.52 10.59
C VAL A 79 3.75 4.72 9.37
N ALA A 80 4.95 5.25 9.57
CA ALA A 80 5.90 5.43 8.48
C ALA A 80 6.24 4.07 7.85
N PRO A 81 6.12 3.91 6.53
CA PRO A 81 6.49 2.66 5.88
C PRO A 81 8.01 2.49 5.86
N PHE A 82 8.45 1.24 5.82
CA PHE A 82 9.80 0.94 5.36
C PHE A 82 9.88 1.24 3.87
N VAL A 83 10.97 1.90 3.43
CA VAL A 83 11.22 2.21 2.03
C VAL A 83 12.70 1.93 1.73
N SER A 84 12.98 1.19 0.65
CA SER A 84 14.35 0.90 0.24
C SER A 84 14.47 0.81 -1.29
N PRO A 85 15.62 1.20 -1.88
CA PRO A 85 15.91 0.91 -3.28
C PRO A 85 15.89 -0.59 -3.56
N VAL A 86 15.35 -0.97 -4.71
CA VAL A 86 15.37 -2.34 -5.22
C VAL A 86 16.66 -2.60 -5.96
N ILE A 87 17.30 -3.75 -5.67
CA ILE A 87 18.53 -4.18 -6.35
C ILE A 87 18.29 -5.26 -7.41
N ASN A 88 17.21 -6.05 -7.29
CA ASN A 88 16.86 -7.10 -8.23
C ASN A 88 15.37 -7.46 -8.12
N ILE A 89 14.75 -7.85 -9.25
CA ILE A 89 13.38 -8.39 -9.33
C ILE A 89 13.46 -9.66 -10.19
N ILE A 90 12.89 -10.77 -9.71
CA ILE A 90 12.80 -12.04 -10.45
C ILE A 90 11.32 -12.31 -10.71
N ASN A 91 10.95 -12.53 -11.97
CA ASN A 91 9.58 -12.78 -12.43
C ASN A 91 9.46 -14.19 -13.03
#